data_AF-N8NWA2-F1
#
_entry.id   AF-N8NWA2-F1
#
_cell.length_a   1.000
_cell.length_b   1.000
_cell.length_c   1.000
_cell.angle_alpha   90.00
_cell.angle_beta   90.00
_cell.angle_gamma   90.00
#
_symmetry.space_group_name_H-M   'P 1'
#
loop_
_entity.id
_entity.type
_entity.pdbx_description
1 polymer ?
#
loop_
_entity_poly.entity_id
_entity_poly.type
_entity_poly.pdbx_seq_one_letter_code
_entity_poly.pdbx_strand_id
1 'polypeptide(L)'
;MKLSTIAMLCHSINAAYCLSQGDDSQPTWDDAPDWQKQSAFMGVEMHINNPDATPEQSHESWLSQKEAEGWKYGEVKDAELKEHPCFRPYDELPAEQKAKDYLFKAMVHLVKDLPEPEEHLALVNQTAQLQASLAAFKQLAGNQAQSLNTAPAAKTIASGVRVKYVGLKDEYTDRLYESNLVFSYGQTRSVTTDLANKLLQHPEFVRDDALEALTASSDQAVDDTEATLKKSQEEKENKDKENTQMLDEIDMVRRMEDKDSLYEYAMKNFNQKIPKNQSVDWMKDKVLNLLDTMGVPQ
;
A
#
# COMPACT_ATOMS: atom_id res chain seq x y z
N MET A 1 8.12 -14.96 9.50
CA MET A 1 9.36 -15.76 9.63
C MET A 1 9.59 -16.22 11.08
N LYS A 2 10.21 -17.39 11.31
CA LYS A 2 10.53 -17.93 12.64
C LYS A 2 11.46 -16.99 13.41
N LEU A 3 11.16 -16.78 14.70
CA LEU A 3 11.94 -15.91 15.60
C LEU A 3 13.43 -16.23 15.61
N SER A 4 13.80 -17.51 15.56
CA SER A 4 15.20 -17.96 15.53
C SER A 4 15.95 -17.45 14.30
N THR A 5 15.28 -17.43 13.15
CA THR A 5 15.87 -16.92 11.91
C THR A 5 16.04 -15.41 11.97
N ILE A 6 15.04 -14.70 12.51
CA ILE A 6 15.12 -13.24 12.69
C ILE A 6 16.26 -12.87 13.64
N ALA A 7 16.38 -13.57 14.79
CA ALA A 7 17.43 -13.33 15.77
C ALA A 7 18.82 -13.59 15.19
N MET A 8 19.00 -14.68 14.43
CA MET A 8 20.23 -14.97 13.71
C MET A 8 20.59 -13.84 12.72
N LEU A 9 19.64 -13.37 11.92
CA LEU A 9 19.86 -12.27 10.97
C LEU A 9 20.25 -10.97 11.68
N CYS A 10 19.60 -10.65 12.80
CA CYS A 10 19.90 -9.46 13.60
C CYS A 10 21.28 -9.53 14.27
N HIS A 11 21.68 -10.71 14.77
CA HIS A 11 23.04 -10.92 15.26
C HIS A 11 24.07 -10.76 14.13
N SER A 12 23.77 -11.35 12.97
CA SER A 12 24.68 -11.37 11.82
C SER A 12 24.90 -9.96 11.24
N ILE A 13 23.87 -9.12 11.17
CA ILE A 13 24.02 -7.74 10.69
C ILE A 13 24.83 -6.89 11.68
N ASN A 14 24.65 -7.08 12.98
CA ASN A 14 25.45 -6.40 13.99
C ASN A 14 26.92 -6.85 13.96
N ALA A 15 27.17 -8.16 13.82
CA ALA A 15 28.52 -8.70 13.67
C ALA A 15 29.21 -8.17 12.40
N ALA A 16 28.50 -8.12 11.27
CA ALA A 16 29.02 -7.55 10.02
C ALA A 16 29.30 -6.04 10.15
N TYR A 17 28.45 -5.31 10.87
CA TYR A 17 28.67 -3.90 11.16
C TYR A 17 29.92 -3.69 12.03
N CYS A 18 30.08 -4.43 13.13
CA CYS A 18 31.28 -4.42 13.96
C CYS A 18 32.54 -4.72 13.13
N LEU A 19 32.52 -5.77 12.30
CA LEU A 19 33.64 -6.14 11.44
C LEU A 19 34.01 -5.01 10.46
N SER A 20 33.03 -4.28 9.92
CA SER A 20 33.27 -3.12 9.05
C SER A 20 34.01 -1.98 9.74
N GLN A 21 33.92 -1.90 11.07
CA GLN A 21 34.63 -0.93 11.92
C GLN A 21 35.96 -1.49 12.46
N GLY A 22 36.36 -2.69 12.02
CA GLY A 22 37.58 -3.37 12.47
C GLY A 22 37.44 -4.10 13.81
N ASP A 23 36.21 -4.26 14.33
CA ASP A 23 35.91 -5.08 15.51
C ASP A 23 35.53 -6.50 15.09
N ASP A 24 36.47 -7.45 15.22
CA ASP A 24 36.27 -8.87 14.95
C ASP A 24 35.91 -9.68 16.21
N SER A 25 35.59 -9.01 17.33
CA SER A 25 35.27 -9.68 18.60
C SER A 25 33.91 -10.38 18.63
N GLN A 26 33.05 -10.13 17.64
CA GLN A 26 31.72 -10.75 17.58
C GLN A 26 31.82 -12.17 17.01
N PRO A 27 31.39 -13.21 17.75
CA PRO A 27 31.37 -14.57 17.23
C PRO A 27 30.32 -14.72 16.12
N THR A 28 30.47 -15.76 15.31
CA THR A 28 29.40 -16.19 14.39
C THR A 28 28.16 -16.60 15.19
N TRP A 29 26.99 -16.70 14.56
CA TRP A 29 25.79 -17.15 15.27
C TRP A 29 25.96 -18.55 15.85
N ASP A 30 26.60 -19.47 15.12
CA ASP A 30 26.79 -20.84 15.57
C ASP A 30 27.69 -20.90 16.82
N ASP A 31 28.76 -20.10 16.83
CA ASP A 31 29.72 -20.01 17.93
C ASP A 31 29.29 -19.08 19.08
N ALA A 32 28.22 -18.30 18.89
CA ALA A 32 27.77 -17.36 19.90
C ALA A 32 27.24 -18.10 21.15
N PRO A 33 27.61 -17.65 22.35
CA PRO A 33 27.13 -18.27 23.59
C PRO A 33 25.62 -18.05 23.76
N ASP A 34 24.97 -18.94 24.51
CA ASP A 34 23.51 -18.93 24.66
C ASP A 34 22.96 -17.62 25.22
N TRP A 35 23.68 -16.98 26.14
CA TRP A 35 23.26 -15.67 26.69
C TRP A 35 23.22 -14.57 25.62
N GLN A 36 24.09 -14.64 24.61
CA GLN A 36 24.13 -13.68 23.51
C GLN A 36 22.99 -13.95 22.52
N LYS A 37 22.75 -15.23 22.20
CA LYS A 37 21.58 -15.66 21.41
C LYS A 37 20.27 -15.23 22.07
N GLN A 38 20.15 -15.46 23.39
CA GLN A 38 18.97 -15.07 24.17
C GLN A 38 18.75 -13.56 24.18
N SER A 39 19.82 -12.76 24.28
CA SER A 39 19.73 -11.30 24.16
C SER A 39 19.19 -10.87 22.80
N ALA A 40 19.60 -11.53 21.71
CA ALA A 40 19.05 -11.27 20.37
C ALA A 40 17.56 -11.65 20.29
N PHE A 41 17.16 -12.80 20.85
CA PHE A 41 15.74 -13.18 20.91
C PHE A 41 14.89 -12.14 21.63
N MET A 42 15.35 -11.66 22.79
CA MET A 42 14.62 -10.65 23.57
C MET A 42 14.50 -9.32 22.81
N GLY A 43 15.54 -8.90 22.10
CA GLY A 43 15.46 -7.72 21.23
C GLY A 43 14.47 -7.89 20.07
N VAL A 44 14.43 -9.07 19.45
CA VAL A 44 13.44 -9.38 18.39
C VAL A 44 12.02 -9.36 18.95
N GLU A 45 11.77 -10.03 20.08
CA GLU A 45 10.47 -10.05 20.73
C GLU A 45 10.01 -8.65 21.13
N MET A 46 10.93 -7.82 21.64
CA MET A 46 10.62 -6.42 21.98
C MET A 46 10.08 -5.68 20.75
N HIS A 47 10.78 -5.72 19.62
CA HIS A 47 10.36 -5.00 18.40
C HIS A 47 9.10 -5.60 17.76
N ILE A 48 8.86 -6.91 17.88
CA ILE A 48 7.62 -7.53 17.41
C ILE A 48 6.43 -7.07 18.26
N ASN A 49 6.60 -7.07 19.59
CA ASN A 49 5.53 -6.69 20.53
C ASN A 49 5.32 -5.18 20.60
N ASN A 50 6.32 -4.38 20.23
CA ASN A 50 6.28 -2.92 20.23
C ASN A 50 6.75 -2.38 18.86
N PRO A 51 5.90 -2.42 17.82
CA PRO A 51 6.30 -2.04 16.46
C PRO A 51 6.78 -0.59 16.33
N ASP A 52 6.30 0.30 17.19
CA ASP A 52 6.67 1.72 17.17
C ASP A 52 7.87 2.03 18.07
N ALA A 53 8.46 1.02 18.72
CA ALA A 53 9.59 1.21 19.62
C ALA A 53 10.78 1.86 18.90
N THR A 54 11.31 2.94 19.47
CA THR A 54 12.47 3.65 18.94
C THR A 54 13.75 2.84 19.19
N PRO A 55 14.84 3.12 18.45
CA PRO A 55 16.16 2.57 18.77
C PRO A 55 16.60 2.86 20.21
N GLU A 56 16.26 4.04 20.73
CA GLU A 56 16.49 4.41 22.13
C GLU A 56 15.75 3.49 23.11
N GLN A 57 14.46 3.24 22.87
CA GLN A 57 13.68 2.31 23.70
C GLN A 57 14.21 0.86 23.60
N SER A 58 14.82 0.50 22.47
CA SER A 58 15.55 -0.77 22.31
C SER A 58 16.78 -0.85 23.20
N HIS A 59 17.58 0.20 23.22
CA HIS A 59 18.72 0.31 24.11
C HIS A 59 18.31 0.31 25.59
N GLU A 60 17.24 1.04 25.96
CA GLU A 60 16.72 1.05 27.34
C GLU A 60 16.23 -0.34 27.78
N SER A 61 15.54 -1.07 26.89
CA SER A 61 15.12 -2.45 27.16
C SER A 61 16.34 -3.37 27.35
N TRP A 62 17.38 -3.21 26.52
CA TRP A 62 18.63 -3.95 26.65
C TRP A 62 19.35 -3.64 27.96
N LEU A 63 19.44 -2.35 28.34
CA LEU A 63 20.01 -1.92 29.62
C LEU A 63 19.29 -2.55 30.81
N SER A 64 17.96 -2.46 30.83
CA SER A 64 17.13 -3.02 31.91
C SER A 64 17.33 -4.53 32.06
N GLN A 65 17.37 -5.25 30.93
CA GLN A 65 17.71 -6.68 30.94
C GLN A 65 19.10 -6.91 31.54
N LYS A 66 20.12 -6.18 31.06
CA LYS A 66 21.51 -6.38 31.47
C LYS A 66 21.70 -6.01 32.93
N GLU A 67 21.05 -4.98 33.42
CA GLU A 67 21.02 -4.60 34.84
C GLU A 67 20.44 -5.73 35.71
N ALA A 68 19.30 -6.32 35.30
CA ALA A 68 18.70 -7.45 36.00
C ALA A 68 19.60 -8.70 36.00
N GLU A 69 20.41 -8.87 34.96
CA GLU A 69 21.44 -9.91 34.86
C GLU A 69 22.73 -9.57 35.66
N GLY A 70 22.80 -8.39 36.29
CA GLY A 70 23.92 -7.93 37.11
C GLY A 70 25.08 -7.32 36.32
N TRP A 71 24.83 -6.85 35.09
CA TRP A 71 25.80 -6.07 34.34
C TRP A 71 25.89 -4.64 34.83
N LYS A 72 27.05 -4.04 34.60
CA LYS A 72 27.38 -2.67 34.99
C LYS A 72 28.26 -2.01 33.93
N TYR A 73 28.51 -0.72 34.13
CA TYR A 73 29.46 0.03 33.33
C TYR A 73 30.91 -0.46 33.52
N GLY A 74 31.65 -0.56 32.41
CA GLY A 74 33.11 -0.70 32.36
C GLY A 74 33.63 -0.27 30.99
N GLU A 75 34.90 0.13 30.90
CA GLU A 75 35.48 0.73 29.68
C GLU A 75 35.58 -0.26 28.51
N VAL A 76 35.69 -1.55 28.82
CA VAL A 76 35.79 -2.64 27.85
C VAL A 76 34.73 -3.68 28.20
N LYS A 77 34.19 -4.37 27.19
CA LYS A 77 33.25 -5.46 27.41
C LYS A 77 33.97 -6.64 28.06
N ASP A 78 33.52 -7.04 29.25
CA ASP A 78 34.01 -8.20 29.98
C ASP A 78 32.82 -9.05 30.43
N ALA A 79 32.70 -10.26 29.89
CA ALA A 79 31.58 -11.13 30.21
C ALA A 79 31.69 -11.82 31.58
N GLU A 80 32.92 -11.99 32.11
CA GLU A 80 33.16 -12.58 33.42
C GLU A 80 32.83 -11.57 34.53
N LEU A 81 33.27 -10.31 34.36
CA LEU A 81 33.00 -9.21 35.29
C LEU A 81 31.62 -8.56 35.06
N LYS A 82 30.93 -8.94 33.98
CA LYS A 82 29.66 -8.36 33.51
C LYS A 82 29.75 -6.85 33.32
N GLU A 83 30.76 -6.41 32.58
CA GLU A 83 31.01 -5.02 32.25
C GLU A 83 30.73 -4.74 30.77
N HIS A 84 30.11 -3.60 30.46
CA HIS A 84 29.86 -3.19 29.07
C HIS A 84 30.01 -1.67 28.87
N PRO A 85 30.73 -1.21 27.82
CA PRO A 85 30.99 0.22 27.58
C PRO A 85 29.74 1.03 27.23
N CYS A 86 28.72 0.36 26.70
CA CYS A 86 27.42 0.96 26.37
C CYS A 86 26.44 0.99 27.56
N PHE A 87 26.86 0.63 28.77
CA PHE A 87 26.01 0.72 29.96
C PHE A 87 25.88 2.19 30.44
N ARG A 88 25.24 3.03 29.62
CA ARG A 88 25.06 4.47 29.78
C ARG A 88 23.81 4.98 29.04
N PRO A 89 23.30 6.18 29.33
CA PRO A 89 22.14 6.75 28.64
C PRO A 89 22.32 6.77 27.12
N TYR A 90 21.22 6.60 26.37
CA TYR A 90 21.27 6.50 24.91
C TYR A 90 21.91 7.74 24.27
N ASP A 91 21.59 8.93 24.75
CA ASP A 91 22.17 10.18 24.23
C ASP A 91 23.69 10.25 24.32
N GLU A 92 24.29 9.59 25.31
CA GLU A 92 25.74 9.52 25.54
C GLU A 92 26.45 8.43 24.72
N LEU A 93 25.70 7.61 23.97
CA LEU A 93 26.30 6.60 23.11
C LEU A 93 26.98 7.25 21.89
N PRO A 94 28.14 6.70 21.47
CA PRO A 94 28.72 7.01 20.17
C PRO A 94 27.74 6.68 19.04
N ALA A 95 27.86 7.40 17.92
CA ALA A 95 26.99 7.20 16.74
C ALA A 95 27.07 5.76 16.22
N GLU A 96 28.25 5.14 16.33
CA GLU A 96 28.51 3.77 15.92
C GLU A 96 27.75 2.75 16.77
N GLN A 97 27.58 3.02 18.07
CA GLN A 97 26.78 2.14 18.93
C GLN A 97 25.29 2.32 18.68
N LYS A 98 24.82 3.57 18.51
CA LYS A 98 23.43 3.86 18.11
C LYS A 98 23.06 3.19 16.79
N ALA A 99 23.99 3.14 15.82
CA ALA A 99 23.76 2.52 14.52
C ALA A 99 23.33 1.04 14.62
N LYS A 100 23.84 0.30 15.61
CA LYS A 100 23.45 -1.10 15.84
C LYS A 100 21.98 -1.23 16.19
N ASP A 101 21.43 -0.32 17.00
CA ASP A 101 20.01 -0.34 17.37
C ASP A 101 19.11 -0.03 16.15
N TYR A 102 19.53 0.91 15.29
CA TYR A 102 18.85 1.18 14.02
C TYR A 102 18.88 -0.03 13.08
N LEU A 103 20.05 -0.66 12.91
CA LEU A 103 20.21 -1.83 12.04
C LEU A 103 19.42 -3.03 12.54
N PHE A 104 19.44 -3.28 13.85
CA PHE A 104 18.68 -4.35 14.48
C PHE A 104 17.18 -4.14 14.27
N LYS A 105 16.66 -2.95 14.58
CA LYS A 105 15.24 -2.60 14.34
C LYS A 105 14.88 -2.78 12.87
N ALA A 106 15.68 -2.22 11.96
CA ALA A 106 15.41 -2.31 10.53
C ALA A 106 15.33 -3.77 10.06
N MET A 107 16.24 -4.63 10.53
CA MET A 107 16.25 -6.05 10.19
C MET A 107 14.98 -6.75 10.67
N VAL A 108 14.57 -6.59 11.93
CA VAL A 108 13.33 -7.19 12.46
C VAL A 108 12.13 -6.79 11.60
N HIS A 109 11.98 -5.49 11.34
CA HIS A 109 10.82 -4.96 10.62
C HIS A 109 10.78 -5.39 9.14
N LEU A 110 11.94 -5.52 8.49
CA LEU A 110 12.02 -5.95 7.10
C LEU A 110 11.57 -7.40 6.93
N VAL A 111 11.80 -8.24 7.94
CA VAL A 111 11.74 -9.70 7.75
C VAL A 111 10.66 -10.41 8.57
N LYS A 112 10.06 -9.76 9.57
CA LYS A 112 9.06 -10.40 10.45
C LYS A 112 7.85 -10.96 9.68
N ASP A 113 7.40 -10.25 8.66
CA ASP A 113 6.19 -10.57 7.88
C ASP A 113 6.50 -11.42 6.64
N LEU A 114 7.78 -11.75 6.40
CA LEU A 114 8.13 -12.65 5.30
C LEU A 114 7.66 -14.08 5.62
N PRO A 115 7.05 -14.78 4.64
CA PRO A 115 6.63 -16.17 4.81
C PRO A 115 7.84 -17.08 4.98
N GLU A 116 7.65 -18.24 5.61
CA GLU A 116 8.70 -19.25 5.62
C GLU A 116 8.98 -19.74 4.18
N PRO A 117 10.23 -20.09 3.83
CA PRO A 117 10.55 -20.59 2.48
C PRO A 117 9.69 -21.79 2.05
N GLU A 118 9.38 -22.69 2.99
CA GLU A 118 8.52 -23.85 2.75
C GLU A 118 7.05 -23.44 2.47
N GLU A 119 6.54 -22.46 3.22
CA GLU A 119 5.18 -21.92 3.04
C GLU A 119 5.06 -21.20 1.70
N HIS A 120 6.06 -20.40 1.33
CA HIS A 120 6.11 -19.72 0.04
C HIS A 120 6.11 -20.73 -1.12
N LEU A 121 6.93 -21.79 -1.03
CA LEU A 121 6.97 -22.84 -2.05
C LEU A 121 5.63 -23.59 -2.15
N ALA A 122 4.99 -23.88 -1.02
CA ALA A 122 3.66 -24.50 -0.99
C ALA A 122 2.60 -23.61 -1.66
N LEU A 123 2.61 -22.30 -1.39
CA LEU A 123 1.69 -21.34 -1.98
C LEU A 123 1.87 -21.21 -3.49
N VAL A 124 3.11 -21.19 -3.97
CA VAL A 124 3.44 -21.16 -5.41
C VAL A 124 2.90 -22.42 -6.10
N ASN A 125 3.12 -23.60 -5.51
CA ASN A 125 2.64 -24.87 -6.05
C ASN A 125 1.11 -24.93 -6.09
N GLN A 126 0.44 -24.48 -5.03
CA GLN A 126 -1.03 -24.40 -4.98
C GLN A 126 -1.57 -23.46 -6.05
N THR A 127 -0.93 -22.30 -6.23
CA THR A 127 -1.31 -21.32 -7.26
C THR A 127 -1.18 -21.92 -8.66
N ALA A 128 -0.09 -22.64 -8.94
CA ALA A 128 0.11 -23.32 -10.21
C ALA A 128 -0.96 -24.39 -10.47
N GLN A 129 -1.33 -25.17 -9.45
CA GLN A 129 -2.40 -26.17 -9.56
C GLN A 129 -3.77 -25.53 -9.84
N LEU A 130 -4.09 -24.42 -9.16
CA LEU A 130 -5.33 -23.67 -9.39
C LEU A 130 -5.39 -23.09 -10.81
N GLN A 131 -4.28 -22.53 -11.29
CA GLN A 131 -4.18 -22.03 -12.67
C GLN A 131 -4.38 -23.15 -13.70
N ALA A 132 -3.74 -24.30 -13.49
CA ALA A 132 -3.92 -25.47 -14.34
C ALA A 132 -5.39 -25.98 -14.33
N SER A 133 -6.02 -26.02 -13.16
CA SER A 133 -7.42 -26.41 -12.99
C SER A 133 -8.38 -25.45 -13.69
N LEU A 134 -8.13 -24.13 -13.58
CA LEU A 134 -8.88 -23.09 -14.29
C LEU A 134 -8.73 -23.22 -15.81
N ALA A 135 -7.53 -23.49 -16.31
CA ALA A 135 -7.30 -23.70 -17.74
C ALA A 135 -8.06 -24.93 -18.26
N ALA A 136 -8.00 -26.05 -17.53
CA ALA A 136 -8.75 -27.26 -17.87
C ALA A 136 -10.26 -27.03 -17.85
N PHE A 137 -10.77 -26.31 -16.84
CA PHE A 137 -12.18 -25.94 -16.76
C PHE A 137 -12.63 -25.06 -17.94
N LYS A 138 -11.83 -24.05 -18.31
CA LYS A 138 -12.10 -23.20 -19.50
C LYS A 138 -12.14 -24.03 -20.79
N GLN A 139 -11.26 -25.01 -20.92
CA GLN A 139 -11.22 -25.88 -22.10
C GLN A 139 -12.44 -26.83 -22.16
N LEU A 140 -12.86 -27.37 -21.01
CA LEU A 140 -14.09 -28.16 -20.90
C LEU A 140 -15.35 -27.34 -21.22
N ALA A 141 -15.43 -26.10 -20.72
CA ALA A 141 -16.51 -25.17 -21.03
C ALA A 141 -16.53 -24.79 -22.52
N GLY A 142 -15.36 -24.58 -23.14
CA GLY A 142 -15.22 -24.33 -24.58
C GLY A 142 -15.65 -25.53 -25.43
N ASN A 143 -15.31 -26.75 -25.01
CA ASN A 143 -15.72 -27.98 -25.70
C ASN A 143 -17.23 -28.25 -25.57
N GLN A 144 -17.86 -27.92 -24.44
CA GLN A 144 -19.32 -27.98 -24.29
C GLN A 144 -20.04 -26.93 -25.15
N ALA A 145 -19.47 -25.73 -25.29
CA ALA A 145 -19.99 -24.68 -26.17
C ALA A 145 -19.91 -25.09 -27.67
N GLN A 146 -18.88 -25.83 -28.08
CA GLN A 146 -18.78 -26.36 -29.44
C GLN A 146 -19.78 -27.49 -29.73
N SER A 147 -20.19 -28.27 -28.72
CA SER A 147 -21.18 -29.35 -28.87
C SER A 147 -22.64 -28.86 -29.00
N LEU A 148 -22.92 -27.58 -28.74
CA LEU A 148 -24.27 -26.98 -28.82
C LEU A 148 -24.52 -26.19 -30.13
N ASN A 149 -23.56 -26.17 -31.06
CA ASN A 149 -23.65 -25.45 -32.34
C ASN A 149 -24.50 -26.16 -33.42
N THR A 150 -25.64 -26.75 -33.04
CA THR A 150 -26.70 -27.16 -34.00
C THR A 150 -28.05 -26.46 -33.76
N ALA A 151 -28.11 -25.43 -32.91
CA ALA A 151 -29.29 -24.59 -32.74
C ALA A 151 -28.96 -23.11 -33.02
N PRO A 152 -29.92 -22.31 -33.56
CA PRO A 152 -29.63 -20.98 -34.07
C PRO A 152 -29.27 -20.01 -32.94
N ALA A 153 -28.35 -19.08 -33.27
CA ALA A 153 -27.70 -18.14 -32.38
C ALA A 153 -28.65 -17.39 -31.44
N ALA A 154 -28.55 -17.68 -30.14
CA ALA A 154 -29.07 -16.82 -29.09
C ALA A 154 -28.00 -15.79 -28.71
N LYS A 155 -28.41 -14.51 -28.61
CA LYS A 155 -27.56 -13.36 -28.27
C LYS A 155 -26.80 -13.59 -26.96
N THR A 156 -25.49 -13.35 -26.99
CA THR A 156 -24.55 -13.40 -25.88
C THR A 156 -25.02 -12.54 -24.70
N ILE A 157 -25.22 -13.13 -23.52
CA ILE A 157 -25.51 -12.41 -22.27
C ILE A 157 -24.18 -11.99 -21.64
N ALA A 158 -24.05 -10.71 -21.29
CA ALA A 158 -22.83 -10.10 -20.73
C ALA A 158 -22.46 -10.69 -19.35
N SER A 159 -21.16 -10.93 -19.14
CA SER A 159 -20.58 -11.65 -17.99
C SER A 159 -20.45 -10.81 -16.71
N GLY A 160 -21.53 -10.19 -16.22
CA GLY A 160 -21.54 -9.42 -14.97
C GLY A 160 -22.16 -10.19 -13.78
N VAL A 161 -21.85 -9.78 -12.56
CA VAL A 161 -22.54 -10.22 -11.33
C VAL A 161 -23.83 -9.41 -11.19
N ARG A 162 -24.95 -10.10 -11.02
CA ARG A 162 -26.25 -9.46 -10.88
C ARG A 162 -26.50 -8.99 -9.45
N VAL A 163 -26.73 -7.70 -9.31
CA VAL A 163 -27.02 -7.05 -8.03
C VAL A 163 -28.38 -6.39 -8.12
N LYS A 164 -29.24 -6.68 -7.14
CA LYS A 164 -30.59 -6.11 -7.03
C LYS A 164 -30.66 -5.11 -5.90
N TYR A 165 -31.28 -3.96 -6.17
CA TYR A 165 -31.53 -2.95 -5.16
C TYR A 165 -32.85 -3.24 -4.41
N VAL A 166 -32.78 -3.31 -3.09
CA VAL A 166 -33.90 -3.60 -2.17
C VAL A 166 -33.98 -2.57 -1.04
N GLY A 167 -33.35 -1.41 -1.21
CA GLY A 167 -33.36 -0.33 -0.22
C GLY A 167 -34.70 0.35 -0.03
N LEU A 168 -34.75 1.34 0.86
CA LEU A 168 -36.00 2.03 1.23
C LEU A 168 -36.42 3.14 0.26
N LYS A 169 -35.52 3.61 -0.61
CA LYS A 169 -35.79 4.70 -1.55
C LYS A 169 -36.28 4.12 -2.88
N ASP A 170 -37.09 4.90 -3.60
CA ASP A 170 -37.51 4.52 -4.96
C ASP A 170 -36.34 4.50 -5.95
N GLU A 171 -35.33 5.34 -5.70
CA GLU A 171 -34.13 5.45 -6.51
C GLU A 171 -32.87 5.63 -5.64
N TYR A 172 -31.78 4.99 -6.04
CA TYR A 172 -30.45 5.13 -5.46
C TYR A 172 -29.42 5.38 -6.55
N THR A 173 -28.61 6.44 -6.41
CA THR A 173 -27.44 6.67 -7.27
C THR A 173 -26.18 6.29 -6.51
N ASP A 174 -25.37 5.38 -7.04
CA ASP A 174 -24.07 5.05 -6.45
C ASP A 174 -23.05 6.18 -6.70
N ARG A 175 -22.87 7.01 -5.68
CA ARG A 175 -21.79 7.99 -5.62
C ARG A 175 -20.64 7.55 -4.72
N LEU A 176 -20.85 6.54 -3.90
CA LEU A 176 -19.87 6.07 -2.92
C LEU A 176 -18.71 5.36 -3.61
N TYR A 177 -19.01 4.57 -4.64
CA TYR A 177 -18.00 3.87 -5.43
C TYR A 177 -17.79 4.49 -6.81
N GLU A 178 -18.31 5.70 -7.01
CA GLU A 178 -18.12 6.52 -8.23
C GLU A 178 -18.59 5.81 -9.52
N SER A 179 -19.47 4.80 -9.42
CA SER A 179 -20.01 4.13 -10.60
C SER A 179 -21.10 4.96 -11.30
N ASN A 180 -21.70 5.91 -10.58
CA ASN A 180 -22.83 6.75 -11.00
C ASN A 180 -24.05 5.95 -11.48
N LEU A 181 -24.12 4.65 -11.16
CA LEU A 181 -25.24 3.80 -11.52
C LEU A 181 -26.49 4.21 -10.73
N VAL A 182 -27.61 4.29 -11.44
CA VAL A 182 -28.92 4.60 -10.87
C VAL A 182 -29.74 3.33 -10.76
N PHE A 183 -30.06 2.92 -9.53
CA PHE A 183 -30.89 1.75 -9.23
C PHE A 183 -32.29 2.21 -8.84
N SER A 184 -33.31 1.76 -9.56
CA SER A 184 -34.70 1.85 -9.09
C SER A 184 -35.00 0.70 -8.11
N TYR A 185 -35.95 0.90 -7.20
CA TYR A 185 -36.37 -0.15 -6.27
C TYR A 185 -36.74 -1.45 -7.00
N GLY A 186 -36.12 -2.56 -6.59
CA GLY A 186 -36.31 -3.87 -7.19
C GLY A 186 -35.60 -4.10 -8.53
N GLN A 187 -34.88 -3.11 -9.07
CA GLN A 187 -34.10 -3.26 -10.29
C GLN A 187 -32.86 -4.13 -10.05
N THR A 188 -32.60 -5.05 -10.97
CA THR A 188 -31.38 -5.84 -11.04
C THR A 188 -30.49 -5.28 -12.15
N ARG A 189 -29.22 -4.99 -11.84
CA ARG A 189 -28.20 -4.57 -12.81
C ARG A 189 -27.06 -5.59 -12.88
N SER A 190 -26.49 -5.77 -14.06
CA SER A 190 -25.30 -6.62 -14.26
C SER A 190 -24.03 -5.79 -14.15
N VAL A 191 -23.30 -5.90 -13.03
CA VAL A 191 -22.11 -5.08 -12.74
C VAL A 191 -20.83 -5.91 -12.74
N THR A 192 -19.66 -5.26 -12.71
CA THR A 192 -18.37 -5.94 -12.57
C THR A 192 -18.25 -6.62 -11.20
N THR A 193 -17.44 -7.68 -11.11
CA THR A 193 -17.23 -8.43 -9.86
C THR A 193 -16.77 -7.53 -8.71
N ASP A 194 -15.85 -6.60 -8.98
CA ASP A 194 -15.32 -5.69 -7.95
C ASP A 194 -16.39 -4.72 -7.43
N LEU A 195 -17.24 -4.20 -8.31
CA LEU A 195 -18.34 -3.32 -7.90
C LEU A 195 -19.41 -4.10 -7.13
N ALA A 196 -19.73 -5.33 -7.54
CA ALA A 196 -20.65 -6.19 -6.81
C ALA A 196 -20.15 -6.47 -5.39
N ASN A 197 -18.86 -6.79 -5.22
CA ASN A 197 -18.26 -7.05 -3.90
C ASN A 197 -18.35 -5.84 -2.96
N LYS A 198 -18.41 -4.61 -3.51
CA LYS A 198 -18.59 -3.37 -2.75
C LYS A 198 -20.06 -3.12 -2.43
N LEU A 199 -20.94 -3.18 -3.43
CA LEU A 199 -22.37 -2.94 -3.27
C LEU A 199 -23.01 -3.94 -2.30
N LEU A 200 -22.66 -5.22 -2.40
CA LEU A 200 -23.20 -6.30 -1.56
C LEU A 200 -22.77 -6.24 -0.09
N GLN A 201 -21.91 -5.29 0.30
CA GLN A 201 -21.62 -5.01 1.72
C GLN A 201 -22.73 -4.20 2.38
N HIS A 202 -23.59 -3.55 1.60
CA HIS A 202 -24.68 -2.74 2.11
C HIS A 202 -26.01 -3.51 2.10
N PRO A 203 -26.84 -3.38 3.15
CA PRO A 203 -28.08 -4.13 3.30
C PRO A 203 -29.13 -3.82 2.23
N GLU A 204 -29.03 -2.66 1.58
CA GLU A 204 -29.89 -2.27 0.45
C GLU A 204 -29.58 -3.00 -0.87
N PHE A 205 -28.54 -3.82 -0.94
CA PHE A 205 -28.19 -4.61 -2.13
C PHE A 205 -28.14 -6.10 -1.82
N VAL A 206 -28.73 -6.89 -2.70
CA VAL A 206 -28.71 -8.35 -2.61
C VAL A 206 -28.27 -8.96 -3.93
N ARG A 207 -27.66 -10.13 -3.83
CA ARG A 207 -27.29 -10.91 -5.01
C ARG A 207 -28.56 -11.52 -5.61
N ASP A 208 -28.74 -11.31 -6.91
CA ASP A 208 -29.86 -11.91 -7.63
C ASP A 208 -29.36 -13.14 -8.39
N ASP A 209 -29.54 -14.33 -7.79
CA ASP A 209 -29.15 -15.62 -8.37
C ASP A 209 -30.31 -16.31 -9.12
N ALA A 210 -31.49 -15.69 -9.19
CA ALA A 210 -32.65 -16.27 -9.87
C ALA A 210 -32.42 -16.41 -11.38
N LEU A 211 -32.25 -17.64 -11.86
CA LEU A 211 -32.16 -17.98 -13.29
C LEU A 211 -33.53 -17.87 -13.98
N GLU A 212 -34.32 -16.84 -13.69
CA GLU A 212 -35.54 -16.59 -14.42
C GLU A 212 -35.15 -16.03 -15.79
N ALA A 213 -35.52 -16.78 -16.83
CA ALA A 213 -35.41 -16.35 -18.20
C ALA A 213 -35.98 -14.93 -18.32
N LEU A 214 -35.29 -14.06 -19.06
CA LEU A 214 -35.80 -12.78 -19.53
C LEU A 214 -37.11 -13.01 -20.30
N THR A 215 -38.23 -13.19 -19.60
CA THR A 215 -39.52 -12.80 -20.13
C THR A 215 -39.43 -11.30 -20.23
N ALA A 216 -39.32 -10.82 -21.47
CA ALA A 216 -39.43 -9.43 -21.82
C ALA A 216 -40.76 -8.89 -21.27
N SER A 217 -40.73 -8.44 -20.01
CA SER A 217 -41.68 -7.48 -19.48
C SER A 217 -41.27 -6.16 -20.07
N SER A 218 -42.15 -5.59 -20.89
CA SER A 218 -41.95 -4.41 -21.72
C SER A 218 -41.77 -3.09 -20.93
N ASP A 219 -41.59 -3.13 -19.61
CA ASP A 219 -41.49 -1.94 -18.75
C ASP A 219 -40.20 -1.85 -17.91
N GLN A 220 -39.24 -2.77 -18.07
CA GLN A 220 -37.91 -2.60 -17.46
C GLN A 220 -37.00 -1.77 -18.38
N ALA A 221 -36.55 -0.61 -17.88
CA ALA A 221 -35.58 0.26 -18.53
C ALA A 221 -34.37 -0.56 -19.02
N VAL A 222 -33.93 -0.27 -20.25
CA VAL A 222 -32.75 -0.89 -20.87
C VAL A 222 -31.57 -0.78 -19.91
N ASP A 223 -30.93 -1.91 -19.58
CA ASP A 223 -29.76 -1.94 -18.68
C ASP A 223 -28.59 -1.15 -19.30
N ASP A 224 -28.40 0.09 -18.87
CA ASP A 224 -27.38 1.04 -19.33
C ASP A 224 -26.08 0.97 -18.51
N THR A 225 -25.90 -0.10 -17.75
CA THR A 225 -24.78 -0.26 -16.80
C THR A 225 -23.42 -0.14 -17.49
N GLU A 226 -23.21 -0.83 -18.61
CA GLU A 226 -21.93 -0.78 -19.33
C GLU A 226 -21.59 0.63 -19.83
N ALA A 227 -22.57 1.34 -20.40
CA ALA A 227 -22.39 2.70 -20.90
C ALA A 227 -22.08 3.69 -19.76
N THR A 228 -22.78 3.55 -18.63
CA THR A 228 -22.60 4.43 -17.46
C THR A 228 -21.25 4.20 -16.77
N LEU A 229 -20.83 2.94 -16.64
CA LEU A 229 -19.52 2.60 -16.09
C LEU A 229 -18.39 3.11 -16.98
N LYS A 230 -18.50 2.95 -18.30
CA LYS A 230 -17.51 3.46 -19.25
C LYS A 230 -17.41 4.98 -19.17
N LYS A 231 -18.54 5.68 -19.15
CA LYS A 231 -18.58 7.14 -19.02
C LYS A 231 -17.94 7.61 -17.71
N SER A 232 -18.25 6.95 -16.59
CA SER A 232 -17.68 7.28 -15.28
C SER A 232 -16.16 7.07 -15.24
N GLN A 233 -15.67 6.01 -15.89
CA GLN A 233 -14.24 5.77 -16.02
C GLN A 233 -13.56 6.84 -16.88
N GLU A 234 -14.13 7.21 -18.03
CA GLU A 234 -13.60 8.26 -18.90
C GLU A 234 -13.56 9.62 -18.18
N GLU A 235 -14.60 9.98 -17.42
CA GLU A 235 -14.63 11.21 -16.62
C GLU A 235 -13.55 11.23 -15.53
N LYS A 236 -13.32 10.09 -14.87
CA LYS A 236 -12.27 9.94 -13.85
C LYS A 236 -10.87 10.07 -14.44
N GLU A 237 -10.61 9.37 -15.55
CA GLU A 237 -9.32 9.44 -16.24
C GLU A 237 -9.03 10.87 -16.75
N ASN A 238 -10.04 11.59 -17.22
CA ASN A 238 -9.88 12.99 -17.62
C ASN A 238 -9.58 13.89 -16.43
N LYS A 239 -10.29 13.73 -15.32
CA LYS A 239 -10.03 14.51 -14.09
C LYS A 239 -8.64 14.23 -13.51
N ASP A 240 -8.18 12.99 -13.55
CA ASP A 240 -6.84 12.62 -13.09
C ASP A 240 -5.75 13.21 -13.99
N LYS A 241 -5.98 13.26 -15.31
CA LYS A 241 -5.09 13.96 -16.25
C LYS A 241 -5.05 15.47 -15.97
N GLU A 242 -6.19 16.11 -15.80
CA GLU A 242 -6.28 17.55 -15.47
C GLU A 242 -5.58 17.86 -14.14
N ASN A 243 -5.78 17.04 -13.10
CA ASN A 243 -5.09 17.18 -11.82
C ASN A 243 -3.57 17.03 -11.95
N THR A 244 -3.13 16.06 -12.76
CA THR A 244 -1.69 15.84 -13.02
C THR A 244 -1.08 17.06 -13.72
N GLN A 245 -1.73 17.57 -14.76
CA GLN A 245 -1.29 18.78 -15.46
C GLN A 245 -1.25 20.00 -14.55
N MET A 246 -2.25 20.15 -13.67
CA MET A 246 -2.28 21.23 -12.67
C MET A 246 -1.07 21.15 -11.74
N LEU A 247 -0.72 19.95 -11.25
CA LEU A 247 0.45 19.77 -10.38
C LEU A 247 1.77 20.11 -11.11
N ASP A 248 1.91 19.70 -12.37
CA ASP A 248 3.10 20.00 -13.18
C ASP A 248 3.27 21.51 -13.39
N GLU A 249 2.18 22.24 -13.65
CA GLU A 249 2.20 23.70 -13.80
C GLU A 249 2.52 24.41 -12.47
N ILE A 250 1.93 23.97 -11.35
CA ILE A 250 2.25 24.49 -10.02
C ILE A 250 3.75 24.33 -9.72
N ASP A 251 4.30 23.15 -10.00
CA ASP A 251 5.71 22.88 -9.78
C ASP A 251 6.62 23.69 -10.71
N MET A 252 6.21 23.91 -11.97
CA MET A 252 6.94 24.78 -12.88
C MET A 252 6.99 26.22 -12.36
N VAL A 253 5.86 26.78 -11.93
CA VAL A 253 5.79 28.14 -11.37
C VAL A 253 6.63 28.26 -10.10
N ARG A 254 6.61 27.24 -9.23
CA ARG A 254 7.42 27.21 -8.00
C ARG A 254 8.92 27.23 -8.29
N ARG A 255 9.36 26.60 -9.38
CA ARG A 255 10.76 26.56 -9.85
C ARG A 255 11.24 27.86 -10.51
N MET A 256 10.35 28.76 -10.93
CA MET A 256 10.76 30.04 -11.54
C MET A 256 11.43 30.93 -10.48
N GLU A 257 12.66 31.39 -10.72
CA GLU A 257 13.38 32.24 -9.75
C GLU A 257 13.40 33.72 -10.14
N ASP A 258 13.00 34.05 -11.36
CA ASP A 258 13.07 35.39 -11.91
C ASP A 258 11.69 36.00 -12.19
N LYS A 259 11.62 37.34 -12.09
CA LYS A 259 10.37 38.10 -12.22
C LYS A 259 9.86 38.20 -13.66
N ASP A 260 10.76 38.08 -14.64
CA ASP A 260 10.40 38.21 -16.05
C ASP A 260 9.68 36.95 -16.53
N SER A 261 10.18 35.77 -16.18
CA SER A 261 9.51 34.48 -16.43
C SER A 261 8.12 34.42 -15.80
N LEU A 262 7.96 34.83 -14.54
CA LEU A 262 6.65 34.86 -13.87
C LEU A 262 5.67 35.84 -14.55
N TYR A 263 6.18 36.99 -14.98
CA TYR A 263 5.38 37.97 -15.72
C TYR A 263 4.94 37.44 -17.09
N GLU A 264 5.87 36.85 -17.84
CA GLU A 264 5.60 36.27 -19.15
C GLU A 264 4.64 35.10 -19.06
N TYR A 265 4.79 34.23 -18.06
CA TYR A 265 3.87 33.14 -17.80
C TYR A 265 2.45 33.65 -17.51
N ALA A 266 2.29 34.64 -16.61
CA ALA A 266 0.98 35.24 -16.31
C ALA A 266 0.34 35.90 -17.54
N MET A 267 1.14 36.59 -18.34
CA MET A 267 0.67 37.27 -19.54
C MET A 267 0.31 36.29 -20.66
N LYS A 268 1.13 35.26 -20.90
CA LYS A 268 0.92 34.29 -21.97
C LYS A 268 -0.27 33.40 -21.69
N ASN A 269 -0.38 32.90 -20.46
CA ASN A 269 -1.33 31.84 -20.12
C ASN A 269 -2.66 32.36 -19.56
N PHE A 270 -2.66 33.53 -18.92
CA PHE A 270 -3.87 34.12 -18.32
C PHE A 270 -4.20 35.51 -18.88
N ASN A 271 -3.37 36.07 -19.76
CA ASN A 271 -3.49 37.44 -20.24
C ASN A 271 -3.54 38.47 -19.08
N GLN A 272 -2.85 38.16 -17.97
CA GLN A 272 -2.82 38.98 -16.76
C GLN A 272 -1.48 39.70 -16.63
N LYS A 273 -1.53 41.03 -16.49
CA LYS A 273 -0.36 41.83 -16.18
C LYS A 273 -0.12 41.83 -14.67
N ILE A 274 0.99 41.26 -14.24
CA ILE A 274 1.41 41.28 -12.83
C ILE A 274 2.50 42.35 -12.59
N PRO A 275 2.50 43.03 -11.44
CA PRO A 275 3.46 44.10 -11.17
C PRO A 275 4.87 43.58 -10.88
N LYS A 276 5.87 43.98 -11.69
CA LYS A 276 7.29 43.55 -11.56
C LYS A 276 8.04 44.17 -10.37
N ASN A 277 7.45 45.17 -9.69
CA ASN A 277 8.06 45.77 -8.51
C ASN A 277 7.87 44.94 -7.22
N GLN A 278 7.04 43.88 -7.26
CA GLN A 278 6.82 42.97 -6.13
C GLN A 278 7.94 41.92 -5.97
N SER A 279 7.95 41.19 -4.85
CA SER A 279 8.88 40.08 -4.63
C SER A 279 8.57 38.88 -5.53
N VAL A 280 9.56 38.02 -5.77
CA VAL A 280 9.39 36.78 -6.55
C VAL A 280 8.33 35.88 -5.91
N ASP A 281 8.36 35.73 -4.58
CA ASP A 281 7.36 34.92 -3.86
C ASP A 281 5.94 35.46 -4.00
N TRP A 282 5.76 36.78 -3.89
CA TRP A 282 4.45 37.40 -4.14
C TRP A 282 3.96 37.15 -5.57
N MET A 283 4.86 37.24 -6.55
CA MET A 283 4.52 36.99 -7.96
C MET A 283 4.18 35.52 -8.20
N LYS A 284 4.89 34.58 -7.56
CA LYS A 284 4.55 33.14 -7.56
C LYS A 284 3.16 32.92 -6.99
N ASP A 285 2.88 33.44 -5.80
CA ASP A 285 1.56 33.31 -5.17
C ASP A 285 0.45 33.87 -6.05
N LYS A 286 0.71 35.00 -6.71
CA LYS A 286 -0.27 35.58 -7.63
C LYS A 286 -0.52 34.69 -8.84
N VAL A 287 0.52 34.11 -9.43
CA VAL A 287 0.40 33.18 -10.57
C VAL A 287 -0.27 31.86 -10.16
N LEU A 288 0.08 31.31 -9.00
CA LEU A 288 -0.56 30.10 -8.45
C LEU A 288 -2.05 30.34 -8.18
N ASN A 289 -2.44 31.53 -7.72
CA ASN A 289 -3.84 31.89 -7.57
C ASN A 289 -4.57 32.03 -8.92
N LEU A 290 -3.87 32.46 -9.98
CA LEU A 290 -4.44 32.48 -11.33
C LEU A 290 -4.67 31.04 -11.85
N LEU A 291 -3.72 30.13 -11.61
CA LEU A 291 -3.89 28.70 -11.92
C LEU A 291 -5.11 28.10 -11.21
N ASP A 292 -5.28 28.38 -9.91
CA ASP A 292 -6.43 27.88 -9.12
C ASP A 292 -7.78 28.44 -9.61
N THR A 293 -7.82 29.71 -9.99
CA THR A 293 -9.07 30.40 -10.37
C THR A 293 -9.44 30.24 -11.84
N MET A 294 -8.46 30.11 -12.74
CA MET A 294 -8.65 30.05 -14.19
C MET A 294 -8.39 28.67 -14.77
N GLY A 295 -7.84 27.74 -13.99
CA GLY A 295 -7.50 26.39 -14.42
C GLY A 295 -6.14 26.28 -15.10
N VAL A 296 -5.81 25.06 -15.53
CA VAL A 296 -4.59 24.76 -16.30
C VAL A 296 -4.66 25.49 -17.65
N PRO A 297 -3.60 26.19 -18.08
CA PRO A 297 -3.53 26.80 -19.41
C PRO A 297 -3.69 25.73 -20.51
N GLN A 298 -4.51 26.01 -21.54
CA GLN A 298 -4.68 25.12 -22.70
C GLN A 298 -3.64 25.34 -23.79
#